data_AF-A0A2G9UY04-F1
#
_entry.id   AF-A0A2G9UY04-F1
#
_cell.length_a   1.000
_cell.length_b   1.000
_cell.length_c   1.000
_cell.angle_alpha   90.00
_cell.angle_beta   90.00
_cell.angle_gamma   90.00
#
_symmetry.space_group_name_H-M   'P 1'
#
loop_
_entity.id
_entity.type
_entity.pdbx_description
1 polymer ?
#
loop_
_entity_poly.entity_id
_entity_poly.type
_entity_poly.pdbx_seq_one_letter_code
_entity_poly.pdbx_strand_id
1 'polypeptide(L)' 'MLIRNAWKGAKAREIGEGFKLYYNGENIKRNDVAIAVAESPKDYACAVNRTNDRIISVRIITKEGYWTILSVYAPQLGFP' A
#
# COMPACT_ATOMS: atom_id res chain seq x y z
N MET A 1 1.11 5.07 6.59
CA MET A 1 2.13 4.48 5.68
C MET A 1 3.04 3.60 6.52
N LEU A 2 3.22 2.32 6.17
CA LEU A 2 4.10 1.39 6.89
C LEU A 2 5.23 0.97 5.93
N ILE A 3 6.49 1.17 6.35
CA ILE A 3 7.65 1.14 5.43
C ILE A 3 8.51 -0.13 5.62
N ARG A 4 8.11 -1.04 6.51
CA ARG A 4 8.82 -2.32 6.68
C ARG A 4 7.98 -3.34 7.41
N ASN A 5 7.53 -4.37 6.71
CA ASN A 5 6.87 -5.52 7.30
C ASN A 5 7.03 -6.71 6.34
N ALA A 6 7.16 -7.91 6.87
CA ALA A 6 7.39 -9.13 6.12
C ALA A 6 6.06 -9.77 5.64
N TRP A 7 5.46 -9.22 4.60
CA TRP A 7 4.17 -9.67 4.07
C TRP A 7 4.34 -10.48 2.78
N LYS A 8 3.78 -11.69 2.74
CA LYS A 8 3.77 -12.50 1.51
C LYS A 8 2.45 -12.34 0.76
N GLY A 9 2.56 -11.94 -0.51
CA GLY A 9 1.49 -11.86 -1.50
C GLY A 9 0.95 -10.46 -1.76
N ALA A 10 0.03 -10.39 -2.73
CA ALA A 10 -0.70 -9.20 -3.12
C ALA A 10 -2.15 -9.29 -2.60
N LYS A 11 -2.46 -8.72 -1.43
CA LYS A 11 -3.79 -8.84 -0.81
C LYS A 11 -4.29 -7.53 -0.21
N ALA A 12 -5.54 -7.56 0.25
CA ALA A 12 -6.16 -6.55 1.09
C ALA A 12 -6.68 -7.23 2.36
N ARG A 13 -6.53 -6.58 3.52
CA ARG A 13 -6.99 -7.10 4.81
C ARG A 13 -7.51 -5.96 5.69
N GLU A 14 -8.60 -6.20 6.39
CA GLU A 14 -9.08 -5.29 7.45
C GLU A 14 -8.17 -5.38 8.68
N ILE A 15 -7.73 -4.25 9.20
CA ILE A 15 -6.90 -4.12 10.40
C ILE A 15 -7.58 -3.13 11.37
N GLY A 16 -7.85 -3.59 12.60
CA GLY A 16 -8.42 -2.74 13.66
C GLY A 16 -9.76 -2.09 13.31
N GLU A 17 -10.04 -0.96 13.97
CA GLU A 17 -11.27 -0.17 13.87
C GLU A 17 -11.36 0.59 12.52
N GLY A 18 -11.72 -0.11 11.44
CA GLY A 18 -12.15 0.50 10.18
C GLY A 18 -11.06 0.72 9.13
N PHE A 19 -9.83 0.22 9.30
CA PHE A 19 -8.77 0.39 8.29
C PHE A 19 -8.64 -0.82 7.38
N LYS A 20 -8.58 -0.58 6.06
CA LYS A 20 -8.22 -1.60 5.07
C LYS A 20 -6.77 -1.43 4.65
N LEU A 21 -5.96 -2.43 4.94
CA LEU A 21 -4.56 -2.53 4.56
C LEU A 21 -4.44 -3.19 3.18
N TYR A 22 -3.85 -2.47 2.23
CA TYR A 22 -3.40 -3.00 0.95
C TYR A 22 -1.90 -3.20 1.00
N TYR A 23 -1.43 -4.39 0.65
CA TYR A 23 -0.01 -4.69 0.63
C TYR A 23 0.38 -5.49 -0.61
N ASN A 24 1.65 -5.39 -0.96
CA ASN A 24 2.28 -6.21 -1.98
C ASN A 24 3.69 -6.60 -1.50
N GLY A 25 3.94 -7.90 -1.41
CA GLY A 25 5.26 -8.41 -1.06
C GLY A 25 5.51 -9.77 -1.67
N GLU A 26 6.67 -9.96 -2.29
CA GLU A 26 7.01 -11.23 -2.95
C GLU A 26 7.64 -12.22 -1.98
N ASN A 27 8.34 -11.73 -0.96
CA ASN A 27 9.15 -12.57 -0.08
C ASN A 27 9.24 -11.99 1.33
N ILE A 28 9.03 -12.84 2.34
CA ILE A 28 9.01 -12.50 3.78
C ILE A 28 10.33 -11.83 4.24
N LYS A 29 11.40 -11.96 3.45
CA LYS A 29 12.75 -11.41 3.73
C LYS A 29 13.03 -10.05 3.07
N ARG A 30 12.15 -9.53 2.19
CA ARG A 30 12.40 -8.29 1.44
C ARG A 30 11.47 -7.15 1.87
N ASN A 31 11.90 -5.94 1.53
CA ASN A 31 11.18 -4.71 1.88
C ASN A 31 9.87 -4.66 1.10
N ASP A 32 8.76 -4.90 1.79
CA ASP A 32 7.41 -4.84 1.23
C ASP A 32 6.78 -3.47 1.48
N VAL A 33 5.88 -3.06 0.58
CA VAL A 33 5.12 -1.81 0.71
C VAL A 33 3.65 -2.07 1.09
N ALA A 34 3.09 -1.14 1.86
CA ALA A 34 1.69 -1.20 2.25
C ALA A 34 1.06 0.20 2.46
N ILE A 35 -0.22 0.29 2.12
CA ILE A 35 -1.07 1.47 2.35
C ILE A 35 -2.26 1.04 3.19
N ALA A 36 -2.45 1.68 4.35
CA ALA A 36 -3.66 1.56 5.15
C ALA A 36 -4.60 2.72 4.80
N VAL A 37 -5.84 2.39 4.46
CA VAL A 37 -6.91 3.35 4.14
C VAL A 37 -7.96 3.24 5.24
N ALA A 38 -8.27 4.34 5.92
CA ALA A 38 -9.34 4.39 6.92
C ALA A 38 -10.71 4.09 6.28
N GLU A 39 -11.78 3.99 7.07
CA GLU A 39 -13.09 3.62 6.54
C GLU A 39 -13.68 4.73 5.66
N SER A 40 -13.49 6.00 6.03
CA SER A 40 -14.05 7.13 5.30
C SER A 40 -13.58 7.27 3.84
N PRO A 41 -12.32 6.95 3.45
CA PRO A 41 -11.90 6.99 2.05
C PRO A 41 -12.10 5.66 1.32
N LYS A 42 -12.55 4.57 1.97
CA LYS A 42 -12.74 3.26 1.29
C LYS A 42 -13.77 3.36 0.17
N ASP A 43 -14.86 4.09 0.38
CA ASP A 43 -15.95 4.25 -0.59
C ASP A 43 -15.52 5.09 -1.80
N TYR A 44 -14.43 5.84 -1.66
CA TYR A 44 -13.85 6.69 -2.70
C TYR A 44 -12.60 6.06 -3.36
N ALA A 45 -12.09 4.95 -2.82
CA ALA A 45 -10.92 4.27 -3.36
C ALA A 45 -11.29 3.53 -4.65
N CYS A 46 -10.89 4.08 -5.79
CA CYS A 46 -11.30 3.60 -7.11
C CYS A 46 -10.35 2.53 -7.68
N ALA A 47 -9.05 2.61 -7.36
CA ALA A 47 -8.07 1.67 -7.87
C ALA A 47 -6.90 1.47 -6.91
N VAL A 48 -6.45 0.22 -6.78
CA VAL A 48 -5.21 -0.14 -6.09
C VAL A 48 -4.28 -0.79 -7.10
N ASN A 49 -3.16 -0.13 -7.39
CA ASN A 49 -2.15 -0.67 -8.30
C ASN A 49 -0.96 -1.20 -7.50
N ARG A 50 -0.59 -2.45 -7.76
CA ARG A 50 0.53 -3.14 -7.14
C ARG A 50 1.54 -3.46 -8.23
N THR A 51 2.51 -2.57 -8.43
CA THR A 51 3.48 -2.70 -9.52
C THR A 51 4.52 -3.76 -9.21
N ASN A 52 5.07 -3.75 -7.99
CA ASN A 52 6.04 -4.73 -7.48
C ASN A 52 6.11 -4.66 -5.94
N ASP A 53 7.00 -5.44 -5.33
CA ASP A 53 7.25 -5.45 -3.88
C ASP A 53 7.65 -4.09 -3.28
N ARG A 54 8.02 -3.11 -4.13
CA ARG A 54 8.51 -1.78 -3.72
C ARG A 54 7.58 -0.62 -4.04
N ILE A 55 6.52 -0.83 -4.82
CA ILE A 55 5.62 0.24 -5.27
C ILE A 55 4.17 -0.24 -5.20
N ILE A 56 3.38 0.52 -4.42
CA ILE A 56 1.92 0.40 -4.37
C ILE A 56 1.31 1.80 -4.47
N SER A 57 0.20 1.91 -5.21
CA SER A 57 -0.57 3.14 -5.28
C SER A 57 -2.05 2.89 -5.03
N VAL A 58 -2.70 3.88 -4.44
CA VAL A 58 -4.15 3.93 -4.26
C VAL A 58 -4.66 5.23 -4.86
N ARG A 59 -5.60 5.13 -5.80
CA ARG A 59 -6.33 6.27 -6.34
C ARG A 59 -7.64 6.44 -5.59
N ILE A 60 -7.86 7.63 -5.05
CA ILE A 60 -9.07 8.05 -4.36
C ILE A 60 -9.74 9.11 -5.23
N ILE A 61 -11.02 8.94 -5.54
CA ILE A 61 -11.82 9.88 -6.33
C ILE A 61 -12.97 10.35 -5.45
N THR A 62 -12.99 11.64 -5.15
CA THR A 62 -14.09 12.31 -4.42
C THR A 62 -14.81 13.27 -5.35
N LYS A 63 -15.91 13.86 -4.89
CA LYS A 63 -16.62 14.92 -5.65
C LYS A 63 -15.75 16.17 -5.87
N GLU A 64 -14.72 16.36 -5.04
CA GLU A 64 -13.84 17.52 -5.03
C GLU A 64 -12.59 17.33 -5.91
N GLY A 65 -12.33 16.09 -6.38
CA GLY A 65 -11.19 15.80 -7.24
C GLY A 65 -10.66 14.37 -7.06
N TYR A 66 -9.44 14.15 -7.52
CA TYR A 66 -8.75 12.86 -7.40
C TYR A 66 -7.40 13.01 -6.72
N TRP A 67 -7.08 12.05 -5.85
CA TRP A 67 -5.81 11.94 -5.16
C TRP A 67 -5.19 10.59 -5.47
N THR A 68 -3.90 10.56 -5.75
CA THR A 68 -3.14 9.30 -5.86
C THR A 68 -2.10 9.25 -4.77
N ILE A 69 -2.27 8.30 -3.85
CA ILE A 69 -1.32 8.06 -2.77
C ILE A 69 -0.36 6.97 -3.26
N LEU A 70 0.94 7.28 -3.23
CA LEU A 70 2.02 6.38 -3.60
C LEU A 70 2.83 6.01 -2.36
N SER A 71 3.04 4.72 -2.16
CA SER A 71 4.02 4.21 -1.20
C SER A 71 5.12 3.51 -1.99
N VAL A 72 6.32 4.06 -1.87
CA VAL A 72 7.51 3.63 -2.62
C VAL A 72 8.64 3.38 -1.65
N TYR A 73 9.33 2.26 -1.84
CA TYR A 73 10.57 1.95 -1.14
C TYR A 73 11.76 2.09 -2.10
N ALA A 74 12.65 3.02 -1.81
CA ALA A 74 13.87 3.24 -2.60
C ALA A 74 14.87 2.09 -2.39
N PRO A 75 15.56 1.61 -3.45
CA PRO A 75 16.68 0.70 -3.30
C PRO A 75 17.78 1.38 -2.47
N GLN A 76 18.13 0.83 -1.32
CA GLN A 76 19.28 1.32 -0.56
C GLN A 76 20.56 0.82 -1.26
N LEU A 77 21.35 1.74 -1.79
CA LEU A 77 22.71 1.46 -2.28
C LEU A 77 23.65 1.39 -1.06
N GLY A 78 24.37 0.28 -0.91
CA GLY A 78 25.59 0.27 -0.09
C GLY A 78 25.69 -0.68 1.11
N PHE A 79 25.00 -1.82 1.14
CA PHE A 79 25.38 -2.90 2.07
C PHE A 79 25.45 -4.26 1.34
N PRO A 80 26.47 -5.09 1.64
CA PRO A 80 26.70 -6.38 0.96
C PRO A 80 25.55 -7.38 1.15
#